data_AF-A0A0C1QKL6-F1
#
_entry.id   AF-A0A0C1QKL6-F1
#
_cell.length_a   1.000
_cell.length_b   1.000
_cell.length_c   1.000
_cell.angle_alpha   90.00
_cell.angle_beta   90.00
_cell.angle_gamma   90.00
#
_symmetry.space_group_name_H-M   'P 1'
#
loop_
_entity.id
_entity.type
_entity.pdbx_description
1 polymer ?
#
loop_
_entity_poly.entity_id
_entity_poly.type
_entity_poly.pdbx_seq_one_letter_code
_entity_poly.pdbx_strand_id
1 'polypeptide(L)'
;MTPYLQFGMRNLNGATTYNINNKMKDYVIYTGFYYTIEWYLDGKGKSQALSYFLELACKEQVQFLTLAKFIGDFGKIFNDAKFNYEGNKIYAFNLPSNRFLCFFYRGEKIIITNAFYNKGQKLPIKEKELALECMKSYIESTGKIEILNEQYIFKVNER
;
A
#
# COMPACT_ATOMS: atom_id res chain seq x y z
N MET A 1 -18.47 -15.42 -29.58
CA MET A 1 -17.56 -15.54 -30.73
C MET A 1 -16.37 -14.63 -30.46
N THR A 2 -15.22 -15.23 -30.17
CA THR A 2 -13.87 -14.64 -30.15
C THR A 2 -13.50 -14.06 -31.54
N PRO A 3 -12.45 -13.21 -31.74
CA PRO A 3 -11.19 -13.25 -30.99
C PRO A 3 -10.47 -11.91 -30.66
N TYR A 4 -9.62 -12.01 -29.63
CA TYR A 4 -8.43 -11.20 -29.38
C TYR A 4 -7.35 -11.46 -30.45
N LEU A 5 -6.71 -10.39 -30.94
CA LEU A 5 -5.38 -10.26 -31.59
C LEU A 5 -5.26 -8.75 -31.88
N GLN A 6 -4.17 -7.99 -31.73
CA GLN A 6 -2.72 -8.20 -31.61
C GLN A 6 -2.17 -6.79 -31.22
N PHE A 7 -1.07 -6.58 -30.51
CA PHE A 7 0.23 -6.36 -31.14
C PHE A 7 1.31 -6.25 -30.05
N GLY A 8 2.24 -7.19 -30.06
CA GLY A 8 3.57 -6.95 -29.52
C GLY A 8 4.31 -6.00 -30.45
N MET A 9 4.79 -4.89 -29.92
CA MET A 9 5.81 -4.07 -30.59
C MET A 9 7.18 -4.37 -29.95
N ARG A 10 8.04 -4.99 -30.76
CA ARG A 10 9.49 -4.98 -30.57
C ARG A 10 9.96 -3.52 -30.67
N ASN A 11 10.64 -3.02 -29.64
CA ASN A 11 11.53 -1.87 -29.81
C ASN A 11 12.97 -2.39 -29.92
N LEU A 12 13.48 -2.35 -31.15
CA LEU A 12 14.90 -2.36 -31.45
C LEU A 12 15.41 -0.95 -31.13
N ASN A 13 16.06 -0.78 -29.98
CA ASN A 13 17.09 0.22 -29.65
C ASN A 13 17.39 0.05 -28.16
N GLY A 14 18.62 -0.37 -27.84
CA GLY A 14 19.09 -0.78 -26.51
C GLY A 14 19.18 0.35 -25.49
N ALA A 15 18.06 1.01 -25.18
CA ALA A 15 17.86 1.74 -23.95
C ALA A 15 16.85 0.94 -23.11
N THR A 16 17.32 0.35 -22.02
CA THR A 16 16.48 -0.30 -21.03
C THR A 16 15.60 0.76 -20.36
N THR A 17 14.50 1.14 -21.01
CA THR A 17 13.38 1.74 -20.29
C THR A 17 12.85 0.62 -19.41
N TYR A 18 13.42 0.48 -18.22
CA TYR A 18 12.80 -0.26 -17.13
C TYR A 18 11.37 0.25 -17.08
N ASN A 19 10.41 -0.62 -17.37
CA ASN A 19 9.02 -0.24 -17.49
C ASN A 19 8.49 -0.04 -16.06
N ILE A 20 8.80 1.13 -15.46
CA ILE A 20 8.44 1.51 -14.09
C ILE A 20 6.93 1.31 -13.87
N ASN A 21 6.15 1.58 -14.92
CA ASN A 21 4.69 1.44 -14.94
C ASN A 21 4.17 0.01 -14.72
N ASN A 22 4.98 -1.03 -15.01
CA ASN A 22 4.53 -2.42 -14.84
C ASN A 22 4.80 -2.95 -13.43
N LYS A 23 5.83 -2.43 -12.74
CA LYS A 23 6.08 -2.74 -11.31
C LYS A 23 5.13 -2.00 -10.37
N MET A 24 4.56 -0.88 -10.81
CA MET A 24 3.66 -0.07 -9.99
C MET A 24 2.30 -0.71 -9.71
N LYS A 25 1.90 -1.75 -10.47
CA LYS A 25 0.60 -2.39 -10.30
C LYS A 25 0.52 -3.39 -9.14
N ASP A 26 1.64 -3.91 -8.68
CA ASP A 26 1.64 -5.02 -7.71
C ASP A 26 1.56 -4.56 -6.24
N TYR A 27 1.72 -3.27 -5.95
CA TYR A 27 1.60 -2.73 -4.59
C TYR A 27 0.32 -1.93 -4.35
N VAL A 28 -0.41 -1.50 -5.38
CA VAL A 28 -1.66 -0.75 -5.19
C VAL A 28 -2.80 -1.72 -4.93
N ILE A 29 -3.46 -1.58 -3.77
CA ILE A 29 -4.66 -2.35 -3.41
C ILE A 29 -5.88 -1.75 -4.10
N TYR A 30 -6.02 -0.43 -3.99
CA TYR A 30 -7.20 0.29 -4.47
C TYR A 30 -6.88 1.77 -4.64
N THR A 31 -7.34 2.36 -5.75
CA THR A 31 -7.30 3.81 -5.98
C THR A 31 -8.73 4.33 -5.92
N GLY A 32 -9.07 5.04 -4.85
CA GLY A 32 -10.36 5.71 -4.69
C GLY A 32 -10.26 7.22 -4.90
N PHE A 33 -11.39 7.90 -4.74
CA PHE A 33 -11.48 9.36 -4.88
C PHE A 33 -10.72 10.12 -3.79
N TYR A 34 -10.74 9.62 -2.54
CA TYR A 34 -10.11 10.27 -1.39
C TYR A 34 -8.77 9.68 -1.02
N TYR A 35 -8.57 8.37 -1.21
CA TYR A 35 -7.33 7.72 -0.85
C TYR A 35 -6.91 6.66 -1.87
N THR A 36 -5.61 6.64 -2.16
CA THR A 36 -4.92 5.49 -2.74
C THR A 36 -4.37 4.61 -1.64
N ILE A 37 -4.63 3.32 -1.73
CA ILE A 37 -4.31 2.33 -0.70
C ILE A 37 -3.25 1.40 -1.26
N GLU A 38 -2.14 1.28 -0.55
CA GLU A 38 -0.93 0.63 -1.04
C GLU A 38 -0.39 -0.36 0.01
N TRP A 39 0.18 -1.46 -0.47
CA TRP A 39 1.02 -2.34 0.33
C TRP A 39 2.37 -1.66 0.59
N TYR A 40 2.82 -1.65 1.84
CA TYR A 40 4.22 -1.35 2.15
C TYR A 40 5.12 -2.41 1.52
N LEU A 41 6.13 -1.97 0.77
CA LEU A 41 7.22 -2.79 0.28
C LEU A 41 8.50 -2.48 1.05
N ASP A 42 9.21 -3.52 1.49
CA ASP A 42 10.54 -3.37 2.07
C ASP A 42 11.60 -3.02 1.01
N GLY A 43 12.85 -2.80 1.44
CA GLY A 43 13.96 -2.52 0.53
C GLY A 43 14.28 -3.64 -0.47
N LYS A 44 13.67 -4.82 -0.33
CA LYS A 44 13.77 -5.96 -1.24
C LYS A 44 12.51 -6.11 -2.13
N GLY A 45 11.54 -5.20 -2.02
CA GLY A 45 10.29 -5.24 -2.75
C GLY A 45 9.27 -6.25 -2.22
N LYS A 46 9.41 -6.71 -0.97
CA LYS A 46 8.50 -7.66 -0.33
C LYS A 46 7.53 -6.95 0.61
N SER A 47 6.31 -7.46 0.69
CA SER A 47 5.31 -7.01 1.65
C SER A 47 4.85 -8.17 2.53
N GLN A 48 4.96 -7.99 3.84
CA GLN A 48 4.44 -8.95 4.81
C GLN A 48 2.91 -8.99 4.73
N ALA A 49 2.26 -7.82 4.67
CA ALA A 49 0.81 -7.73 4.61
C ALA A 49 0.23 -8.35 3.33
N LEU A 50 0.88 -8.17 2.18
CA LEU A 50 0.46 -8.82 0.93
C LEU A 50 0.60 -10.35 1.02
N SER A 51 1.74 -10.83 1.52
CA SER A 51 1.97 -12.28 1.68
C SER A 51 0.89 -12.89 2.58
N TYR A 52 0.59 -12.23 3.71
CA TYR A 52 -0.46 -12.64 4.63
C TYR A 52 -1.85 -12.61 3.98
N PHE A 53 -2.18 -11.55 3.25
CA PHE A 53 -3.46 -11.40 2.55
C PHE A 53 -3.70 -12.53 1.53
N LEU A 54 -2.66 -12.92 0.77
CA LEU A 54 -2.76 -13.98 -0.23
C LEU A 54 -3.03 -15.36 0.39
N GLU A 55 -2.65 -15.57 1.65
CA GLU A 55 -2.91 -16.81 2.40
C GLU A 55 -4.31 -16.86 3.03
N LEU A 56 -5.02 -15.72 3.11
CA LEU A 56 -6.37 -15.68 3.68
C LEU A 56 -7.41 -16.40 2.82
N ALA A 57 -8.49 -16.84 3.45
CA ALA A 57 -9.64 -17.35 2.71
C ALA A 57 -10.26 -16.25 1.84
N CYS A 58 -10.79 -16.62 0.67
CA CYS A 58 -11.42 -15.68 -0.27
C CYS A 58 -12.44 -14.73 0.40
N LYS A 59 -13.24 -15.23 1.34
CA LYS A 59 -14.20 -14.43 2.10
C LYS A 59 -13.53 -13.31 2.92
N GLU A 60 -12.40 -13.60 3.56
CA GLU A 60 -11.66 -12.64 4.37
C GLU A 60 -10.96 -11.61 3.48
N GLN A 61 -10.40 -12.06 2.34
CA GLN A 61 -9.84 -11.16 1.33
C GLN A 61 -10.89 -10.15 0.83
N VAL A 62 -12.08 -10.61 0.48
CA VAL A 62 -13.19 -9.75 0.03
C VAL A 62 -13.59 -8.76 1.13
N GLN A 63 -13.62 -9.18 2.39
CA GLN A 63 -13.94 -8.27 3.51
C GLN A 63 -12.91 -7.14 3.63
N PHE A 64 -11.61 -7.47 3.58
CA PHE A 64 -10.55 -6.47 3.61
C PHE A 64 -10.66 -5.51 2.42
N LEU A 65 -10.77 -6.04 1.20
CA LEU A 65 -10.89 -5.23 -0.01
C LEU A 65 -12.12 -4.32 0.00
N THR A 66 -13.23 -4.76 0.62
CA THR A 66 -14.43 -3.93 0.78
C THR A 66 -14.15 -2.74 1.70
N LEU A 67 -13.43 -2.94 2.81
CA LEU A 67 -13.05 -1.83 3.70
C LEU A 67 -12.07 -0.88 3.02
N ALA A 68 -11.09 -1.42 2.30
CA ALA A 68 -10.15 -0.64 1.51
C ALA A 68 -10.90 0.22 0.48
N LYS A 69 -11.78 -0.38 -0.33
CA LYS A 69 -12.61 0.37 -1.27
C LYS A 69 -13.42 1.48 -0.59
N PHE A 70 -14.05 1.17 0.54
CA PHE A 70 -14.90 2.13 1.25
C PHE A 70 -14.12 3.34 1.74
N ILE A 71 -12.97 3.16 2.40
CA ILE A 71 -12.17 4.30 2.85
C ILE A 71 -11.55 5.04 1.66
N GLY A 72 -11.17 4.33 0.60
CA GLY A 72 -10.67 4.93 -0.64
C GLY A 72 -11.69 5.85 -1.30
N ASP A 73 -12.96 5.43 -1.38
CA ASP A 73 -14.02 6.16 -2.08
C ASP A 73 -14.70 7.22 -1.24
N PHE A 74 -14.75 7.07 0.08
CA PHE A 74 -15.52 7.94 0.97
C PHE A 74 -14.68 8.68 2.00
N GLY A 75 -13.37 8.40 2.07
CA GLY A 75 -12.43 9.06 2.98
C GLY A 75 -12.57 8.68 4.46
N LYS A 76 -13.61 7.94 4.85
CA LYS A 76 -13.84 7.57 6.24
C LYS A 76 -14.59 6.26 6.38
N ILE A 77 -14.18 5.46 7.37
CA ILE A 77 -14.99 4.37 7.91
C ILE A 77 -15.54 4.86 9.26
N PHE A 78 -16.87 4.98 9.38
CA PHE A 78 -17.51 5.48 10.60
C PHE A 78 -17.62 4.44 11.73
N ASN A 79 -17.44 3.16 11.39
CA ASN A 79 -17.51 2.09 12.37
C ASN A 79 -16.11 1.84 12.97
N ASP A 80 -15.89 2.34 14.18
CA ASP A 80 -14.62 2.21 14.89
C ASP A 80 -14.24 0.74 15.15
N ALA A 81 -15.21 -0.18 15.22
CA ALA A 81 -14.91 -1.61 15.32
C ALA A 81 -14.29 -2.18 14.04
N LYS A 82 -14.43 -1.49 12.89
CA LYS A 82 -13.85 -1.88 11.59
C LYS A 82 -12.60 -1.08 11.23
N PHE A 83 -12.47 0.14 11.75
CA PHE A 83 -11.29 0.97 11.55
C PHE A 83 -11.03 1.85 12.76
N ASN A 84 -9.96 1.59 13.52
CA ASN A 84 -9.63 2.35 14.73
C ASN A 84 -8.18 2.82 14.75
N TYR A 85 -7.95 3.85 15.57
CA TYR A 85 -6.62 4.33 15.91
C TYR A 85 -5.99 3.43 17.00
N GLU A 86 -4.75 3.00 16.77
CA GLU A 86 -3.97 2.13 17.68
C GLU A 86 -2.84 2.90 18.40
N GLY A 87 -2.78 4.23 18.22
CA GLY A 87 -1.74 5.09 18.76
C GLY A 87 -0.55 5.27 17.80
N ASN A 88 0.24 6.31 18.03
CA ASN A 88 1.48 6.61 17.30
C ASN A 88 1.29 6.71 15.76
N LYS A 89 0.16 7.30 15.32
CA LYS A 89 -0.23 7.41 13.90
C LYS A 89 -0.53 6.08 13.19
N ILE A 90 -0.59 4.97 13.93
CA ILE A 90 -0.98 3.66 13.42
C ILE A 90 -2.49 3.49 13.56
N TYR A 91 -3.11 2.97 12.50
CA TYR A 91 -4.53 2.63 12.40
C TYR A 91 -4.67 1.17 12.01
N ALA A 92 -5.83 0.59 12.26
CA ALA A 92 -6.10 -0.82 12.02
C ALA A 92 -7.39 -1.01 11.23
N PHE A 93 -7.34 -1.74 10.10
CA PHE A 93 -8.52 -2.39 9.56
C PHE A 93 -8.78 -3.67 10.33
N ASN A 94 -9.93 -3.74 10.99
CA ASN A 94 -10.36 -4.90 11.74
C ASN A 94 -11.30 -5.76 10.91
N LEU A 95 -10.88 -7.00 10.70
CA LEU A 95 -11.72 -8.11 10.30
C LEU A 95 -12.06 -8.95 11.55
N PRO A 96 -13.03 -9.87 11.49
CA PRO A 96 -13.41 -10.68 12.65
C PRO A 96 -12.23 -11.40 13.31
N SER A 97 -11.29 -11.91 12.52
CA SER A 97 -10.15 -12.71 12.99
C SER A 97 -8.79 -12.16 12.56
N ASN A 98 -8.74 -11.08 11.78
CA ASN A 98 -7.50 -10.53 11.24
C ASN A 98 -7.44 -9.02 11.44
N ARG A 99 -6.24 -8.48 11.63
CA ARG A 99 -6.02 -7.03 11.68
C ARG A 99 -4.94 -6.64 10.69
N PHE A 100 -5.21 -5.61 9.89
CA PHE A 100 -4.23 -5.00 8.99
C PHE A 100 -3.87 -3.63 9.53
N LEU A 101 -2.61 -3.43 9.90
CA LEU A 101 -2.10 -2.15 10.37
C LEU A 101 -1.72 -1.26 9.18
N CYS A 102 -1.93 0.03 9.37
CA CYS A 102 -1.65 1.03 8.34
C CYS A 102 -1.35 2.40 8.96
N PHE A 103 -0.89 3.31 8.12
CA PHE A 103 -0.78 4.73 8.45
C PHE A 103 -1.16 5.59 7.24
N PHE A 104 -1.57 6.82 7.53
CA PHE A 104 -1.82 7.83 6.49
C PHE A 104 -0.51 8.52 6.09
N TYR A 105 -0.33 8.72 4.80
CA TYR A 105 0.80 9.42 4.21
C TYR A 105 0.34 10.58 3.33
N ARG A 106 1.27 11.49 3.01
CA ARG A 106 1.02 12.65 2.14
C ARG A 106 0.54 12.20 0.76
N GLY A 107 -0.16 13.10 0.07
CA GLY A 107 -0.73 12.83 -1.25
C GLY A 107 -1.86 11.81 -1.20
N GLU A 108 -2.69 11.86 -0.14
CA GLU A 108 -3.91 11.04 -0.04
C GLU A 108 -3.61 9.54 -0.12
N LYS A 109 -2.60 9.09 0.64
CA LYS A 109 -2.21 7.67 0.67
C LYS A 109 -2.50 7.01 2.02
N ILE A 110 -2.90 5.75 1.97
CA ILE A 110 -2.95 4.84 3.11
C ILE A 110 -2.01 3.68 2.82
N ILE A 111 -1.00 3.50 3.66
CA ILE A 111 0.02 2.47 3.49
C ILE A 111 -0.24 1.34 4.49
N ILE A 112 -0.50 0.13 3.99
CA ILE A 112 -0.70 -1.08 4.79
C ILE A 112 0.65 -1.70 5.12
N THR A 113 1.02 -1.75 6.39
CA THR A 113 2.36 -2.15 6.85
C THR A 113 2.49 -3.65 7.04
N ASN A 114 1.64 -4.20 7.92
CA ASN A 114 1.66 -5.58 8.35
C ASN A 114 0.25 -6.07 8.70
N ALA A 115 0.09 -7.39 8.73
CA ALA A 115 -1.16 -8.05 9.05
C ALA A 115 -0.92 -9.30 9.91
N PHE A 116 -1.87 -9.60 10.79
CA PHE A 116 -1.76 -10.73 11.71
C PHE A 116 -3.13 -11.25 12.16
N TYR A 117 -3.14 -12.51 12.62
CA TYR A 117 -4.31 -13.14 13.22
C TYR A 117 -4.56 -12.59 14.61
N ASN A 118 -5.80 -12.19 14.87
CA ASN A 118 -6.18 -11.60 16.14
C ASN A 118 -6.28 -12.65 17.25
N LYS A 119 -5.32 -12.62 18.20
CA LYS A 119 -5.26 -13.56 19.33
C LYS A 119 -5.95 -13.03 20.61
N GLY A 120 -6.43 -11.79 20.63
CA GLY A 120 -7.03 -11.19 21.81
C GLY A 120 -7.47 -9.74 21.62
N GLN A 121 -7.94 -9.08 22.67
CA GLN A 121 -8.44 -7.70 22.53
C GLN A 121 -7.30 -6.68 22.30
N LYS A 122 -6.12 -6.93 22.87
CA LYS A 122 -4.99 -5.98 22.85
C LYS A 122 -4.12 -6.19 21.61
N LEU A 123 -3.67 -5.09 21.01
CA LEU A 123 -2.67 -5.09 19.94
C LEU A 123 -1.34 -5.66 20.47
N PRO A 124 -0.80 -6.74 19.86
CA PRO A 124 0.51 -7.24 20.23
C PRO A 124 1.60 -6.19 19.99
N ILE A 125 2.48 -6.01 20.98
CA ILE A 125 3.53 -4.97 20.96
C ILE A 125 4.43 -5.13 19.72
N LYS A 126 4.84 -6.37 19.41
CA LYS A 126 5.69 -6.68 18.25
C LYS A 126 5.09 -6.24 16.92
N GLU A 127 3.78 -6.42 16.74
CA GLU A 127 3.09 -6.02 15.51
C GLU A 127 3.02 -4.49 15.39
N LYS A 128 2.87 -3.80 16.52
CA LYS A 128 2.90 -2.34 16.56
C LYS A 128 4.30 -1.78 16.28
N GLU A 129 5.34 -2.37 16.87
CA GLU A 129 6.74 -2.01 16.62
C GLU A 129 7.09 -2.19 15.15
N LEU A 130 6.72 -3.32 14.55
CA LEU A 130 6.89 -3.57 13.11
C LEU A 130 6.20 -2.50 12.26
N ALA A 131 4.95 -2.14 12.57
CA ALA A 131 4.24 -1.09 11.85
C ALA A 131 4.96 0.26 11.91
N LEU A 132 5.51 0.62 13.08
CA LEU A 132 6.27 1.86 13.27
C LEU A 132 7.60 1.85 12.51
N GLU A 133 8.31 0.72 12.49
CA GLU A 133 9.53 0.54 11.71
C GLU A 133 9.26 0.66 10.19
N CYS A 134 8.20 -0.01 9.70
CA CYS A 134 7.75 0.11 8.32
C CYS A 134 7.39 1.56 7.96
N MET A 135 6.64 2.24 8.83
CA MET A 135 6.28 3.65 8.63
C MET A 135 7.52 4.54 8.53
N LYS A 136 8.48 4.39 9.46
CA LYS A 136 9.72 5.17 9.45
C LYS A 136 10.51 4.92 8.16
N SER A 137 10.71 3.65 7.79
CA SER A 137 11.40 3.24 6.56
C SER A 137 10.73 3.81 5.29
N TYR A 138 9.40 3.77 5.23
CA TYR A 138 8.64 4.31 4.09
C TYR A 138 8.81 5.82 3.95
N ILE A 139 8.73 6.55 5.05
CA ILE A 139 8.89 8.01 5.05
C ILE A 139 10.32 8.39 4.64
N GLU A 140 11.34 7.70 5.15
CA GLU A 140 12.74 7.96 4.82
C GLU A 140 13.08 7.66 3.36
N SER A 141 12.51 6.60 2.78
CA SER A 141 12.73 6.25 1.37
C SER A 141 11.99 7.19 0.43
N THR A 142 10.73 7.52 0.72
CA THR A 142 9.92 8.42 -0.12
C THR A 142 10.42 9.87 -0.06
N GLY A 143 10.81 10.36 1.13
CA GLY A 143 11.38 11.70 1.27
C GLY A 143 12.67 11.88 0.47
N LYS A 144 13.51 10.85 0.34
CA LYS A 144 14.70 10.90 -0.53
C LYS A 144 14.32 11.00 -2.02
N ILE A 145 13.29 10.27 -2.45
CA ILE A 145 12.81 10.30 -3.84
C ILE A 145 12.24 11.68 -4.18
N GLU A 146 11.43 12.27 -3.30
CA GLU A 146 10.87 13.60 -3.49
C GLU A 146 11.97 14.67 -3.64
N ILE A 147 12.99 14.65 -2.77
CA ILE A 147 14.13 15.58 -2.84
C ILE A 147 14.92 15.40 -4.15
N LEU A 148 15.16 14.16 -4.57
CA LEU A 148 15.88 13.89 -5.83
C LEU A 148 15.08 14.37 -7.05
N ASN A 149 13.76 14.20 -7.04
CA ASN A 149 12.88 14.66 -8.11
C ASN A 149 12.86 16.19 -8.20
N GLU A 150 12.76 16.89 -7.07
CA GLU A 150 12.85 18.35 -7.04
C GLU A 150 14.19 18.83 -7.61
N GLN A 151 15.32 18.28 -7.14
CA GLN A 151 16.64 18.64 -7.65
C GLN A 151 16.79 18.40 -9.17
N TYR A 152 16.20 17.33 -9.69
CA TYR A 152 16.21 17.05 -11.12
C TYR A 152 15.38 18.06 -11.91
N ILE A 153 14.17 18.41 -11.44
CA ILE A 153 13.31 19.40 -12.08
C ILE A 153 14.00 20.77 -12.13
N PHE A 154 14.67 21.20 -11.04
CA PHE A 154 15.44 22.44 -11.04
C PHE A 154 16.58 22.42 -12.06
N LYS A 155 17.32 21.31 -12.20
CA LYS A 155 18.40 21.17 -13.19
C LYS A 155 17.94 21.18 -14.65
N VAL A 156 16.72 20.72 -14.93
CA VAL A 156 16.15 20.75 -16.29
C VAL A 156 15.70 22.15 -16.67
N ASN A 157 15.18 22.93 -15.71
CA ASN A 157 14.72 24.30 -15.94
C ASN A 157 15.84 25.35 -16.02
N GLU A 158 17.09 24.99 -15.71
CA GLU A 158 18.29 25.83 -15.84
C GLU A 158 19.04 25.63 -17.18
N ARG A 159 18.49 24.81 -18.10
CA ARG A 159 19.04 24.58 -19.45
C ARG A 159 18.10 25.13 -20.52
#